data_AF-A0A0P0ZA45-F1
#
_entry.id   AF-A0A0P0ZA45-F1
#
_cell.length_a   1.000
_cell.length_b   1.000
_cell.length_c   1.000
_cell.angle_alpha   90.00
_cell.angle_beta   90.00
_cell.angle_gamma   90.00
#
_symmetry.space_group_name_H-M   'P 1'
#
loop_
_entity.id
_entity.type
_entity.pdbx_description
1 polymer ?
#
loop_
_entity_poly.entity_id
_entity_poly.type
_entity_poly.pdbx_seq_one_letter_code
_entity_poly.pdbx_strand_id
1 'polypeptide(L)'
;MDTPLEMGDMPVVVDFNPMADRLRYMTGTTNHRVNVDTGEVTVDGSLSFEEADMHAGEDPAIVAAAYINSYGQPESTAMYDIDSTIVAVIQQTSPNDGTLAAVGKLGIEEPASNYAFDIATDAEMNNMAWLVNGTTLYQVDLESGSAEEAGTIEGVDGDVRDITIMPAM
;
A
#
# COMPACT_ATOMS: atom_id res chain seq x y z
N MET A 1 1.17 -9.17 19.57
CA MET A 1 0.00 -9.72 18.87
C MET A 1 -0.48 -10.94 19.64
N ASP A 2 -1.78 -11.06 19.85
CA ASP A 2 -2.40 -12.19 20.56
C ASP A 2 -2.68 -13.40 19.65
N THR A 3 -2.64 -13.17 18.33
CA THR A 3 -2.86 -14.16 17.28
C THR A 3 -1.61 -14.25 16.39
N PRO A 4 -1.07 -15.46 16.12
CA PRO A 4 -0.04 -15.64 15.11
C PRO A 4 -0.57 -15.26 13.72
N LEU A 5 0.14 -14.40 13.01
CA LEU A 5 -0.18 -14.03 11.64
C LEU A 5 0.61 -14.94 10.70
N GLU A 6 -0.10 -15.73 9.88
CA GLU A 6 0.56 -16.62 8.93
C GLU A 6 1.22 -15.82 7.81
N MET A 7 2.33 -16.36 7.30
CA MET A 7 3.02 -15.83 6.12
C MET A 7 2.75 -16.79 4.96
N GLY A 8 2.27 -16.25 3.84
CA GLY A 8 2.15 -16.97 2.58
C GLY A 8 3.33 -16.70 1.64
N ASP A 9 3.19 -17.13 0.38
CA ASP A 9 4.19 -16.87 -0.67
C ASP A 9 4.15 -15.41 -1.19
N MET A 10 3.07 -14.68 -0.90
CA MET A 10 2.90 -13.27 -1.24
C MET A 10 3.64 -12.36 -0.24
N PRO A 11 4.10 -11.17 -0.66
CA PRO A 11 4.70 -10.20 0.25
C PRO A 11 3.80 -9.89 1.45
N VAL A 12 4.44 -9.67 2.59
CA VAL A 12 3.78 -9.10 3.76
C VAL A 12 3.74 -7.59 3.56
N VAL A 13 2.56 -7.00 3.70
CA VAL A 13 2.38 -5.55 3.69
C VAL A 13 1.99 -5.07 5.08
N VAL A 14 2.64 -4.02 5.55
CA VAL A 14 2.37 -3.42 6.86
C VAL A 14 2.33 -1.91 6.71
N ASP A 15 1.28 -1.28 7.23
CA ASP A 15 1.25 0.16 7.40
C ASP A 15 0.36 0.57 8.58
N PHE A 16 0.46 1.81 9.04
CA PHE A 16 -0.27 2.32 10.17
C PHE A 16 -1.33 3.33 9.74
N ASN A 17 -2.56 3.15 10.23
CA ASN A 17 -3.61 4.12 10.10
C ASN A 17 -3.68 4.99 11.37
N PRO A 18 -3.21 6.26 11.34
CA PRO A 18 -3.22 7.12 12.51
C PRO A 18 -4.60 7.63 12.93
N MET A 19 -5.59 7.66 12.03
CA MET A 19 -6.96 8.02 12.41
C MET A 19 -7.59 6.91 13.26
N ALA A 20 -7.40 5.65 12.85
CA ALA A 20 -7.93 4.49 13.55
C ALA A 20 -7.05 4.06 14.74
N ASP A 21 -5.80 4.53 14.80
CA ASP A 21 -4.78 4.06 15.74
C ASP A 21 -4.58 2.55 15.64
N ARG A 22 -4.49 2.03 14.40
CA ARG A 22 -4.39 0.60 14.12
C ARG A 22 -3.32 0.34 13.07
N LEU A 23 -2.56 -0.72 13.29
CA LEU A 23 -1.69 -1.28 12.27
C LEU A 23 -2.53 -2.16 11.33
N ARG A 24 -2.35 -1.96 10.04
CA ARG A 24 -2.84 -2.83 8.98
C ARG A 24 -1.73 -3.83 8.64
N TYR A 25 -2.08 -5.10 8.60
CA TYR A 25 -1.20 -6.18 8.16
C TYR A 25 -1.92 -6.97 7.08
N MET A 26 -1.27 -7.19 5.94
CA MET A 26 -1.84 -7.96 4.83
C MET A 26 -0.88 -9.04 4.38
N THR A 27 -1.44 -10.20 4.06
CA THR A 27 -0.74 -11.33 3.44
C THR A 27 -1.64 -11.95 2.39
N GLY A 28 -1.19 -11.92 1.14
CA GLY A 28 -2.04 -12.29 0.00
C GLY A 28 -3.29 -11.41 -0.01
N THR A 29 -4.47 -12.03 0.06
CA THR A 29 -5.76 -11.33 0.04
C THR A 29 -6.39 -11.16 1.41
N THR A 30 -5.69 -11.43 2.52
CA THR A 30 -6.29 -11.31 3.87
C THR A 30 -5.82 -10.05 4.57
N ASN A 31 -6.79 -9.21 4.96
CA ASN A 31 -6.57 -8.02 5.79
C ASN A 31 -6.64 -8.36 7.28
N HIS A 32 -5.72 -7.79 8.05
CA HIS A 32 -5.76 -7.80 9.51
C HIS A 32 -5.63 -6.39 10.05
N ARG A 33 -6.41 -6.07 11.09
CA ARG A 33 -6.19 -4.90 11.94
C ARG A 33 -5.61 -5.33 13.25
N VAL A 34 -4.56 -4.66 13.67
CA VAL A 34 -3.87 -4.92 14.93
C VAL A 34 -3.99 -3.68 15.81
N ASN A 35 -4.52 -3.86 17.01
CA ASN A 35 -4.44 -2.86 18.06
C ASN A 35 -2.99 -2.81 18.56
N VAL A 36 -2.32 -1.67 18.39
CA VAL A 36 -0.89 -1.54 18.72
C VAL A 36 -0.61 -1.54 20.23
N ASP A 37 -1.57 -1.12 21.05
CA ASP A 37 -1.44 -1.10 22.51
C ASP A 37 -1.64 -2.48 23.13
N THR A 38 -2.64 -3.24 22.65
CA THR A 38 -3.04 -4.52 23.25
C THR A 38 -2.49 -5.72 22.50
N GLY A 39 -2.12 -5.55 21.22
CA GLY A 39 -1.79 -6.62 20.31
C GLY A 39 -3.00 -7.43 19.83
N GLU A 40 -4.23 -7.00 20.12
CA GLU A 40 -5.44 -7.67 19.64
C GLU A 40 -5.52 -7.64 18.12
N VAL A 41 -5.69 -8.81 17.51
CA VAL A 41 -5.81 -8.97 16.06
C VAL A 41 -7.27 -9.18 15.66
N THR A 42 -7.74 -8.37 14.73
CA THR A 42 -9.01 -8.58 14.01
C THR A 42 -8.70 -9.03 12.58
N VAL A 43 -9.29 -10.14 12.16
CA VAL A 43 -9.29 -10.58 10.76
C VAL A 43 -10.45 -9.87 10.05
N ASP A 44 -10.12 -9.14 9.00
CA ASP A 44 -11.07 -8.39 8.16
C ASP A 44 -11.47 -9.19 6.91
N GLY A 45 -12.27 -8.58 6.04
CA GLY A 45 -12.68 -9.18 4.77
C GLY A 45 -11.51 -9.45 3.81
N SER A 46 -11.73 -10.40 2.90
CA SER A 46 -10.77 -10.74 1.86
C SER A 46 -10.75 -9.68 0.75
N LEU A 47 -9.56 -9.39 0.25
CA LEU A 47 -9.35 -8.47 -0.86
C LEU A 47 -10.08 -8.94 -2.12
N SER A 48 -10.93 -8.08 -2.67
CA SER A 48 -11.67 -8.32 -3.90
C SER A 48 -12.06 -7.01 -4.58
N PHE A 49 -12.00 -6.99 -5.91
CA PHE A 49 -12.45 -5.84 -6.69
C PHE A 49 -13.97 -5.66 -6.60
N GLU A 50 -14.41 -4.40 -6.57
CA GLU A 50 -15.82 -4.03 -6.65
C GLU A 50 -16.49 -4.66 -7.89
N GLU A 51 -17.77 -5.03 -7.79
CA GLU A 51 -18.50 -5.62 -8.93
C GLU A 51 -18.56 -4.69 -10.15
N ALA A 52 -18.50 -3.38 -9.93
CA ALA A 52 -18.52 -2.37 -10.98
C ALA A 52 -17.11 -2.01 -11.50
N ASP A 53 -16.06 -2.50 -10.87
CA ASP A 53 -14.67 -2.27 -11.30
C ASP A 53 -14.38 -3.01 -12.60
N MET A 54 -13.44 -2.51 -13.40
CA MET A 54 -13.02 -3.16 -14.64
C MET A 54 -12.30 -4.50 -14.41
N HIS A 55 -11.78 -4.72 -13.20
CA HIS A 55 -11.10 -5.94 -12.75
C HIS A 55 -12.00 -6.82 -11.87
N ALA A 56 -13.31 -6.59 -11.86
CA ALA A 56 -14.26 -7.41 -11.11
C ALA A 56 -14.09 -8.91 -11.40
N GLY A 57 -13.89 -9.70 -10.34
CA GLY A 57 -13.71 -11.15 -10.42
C GLY A 57 -12.28 -11.62 -10.76
N GLU A 58 -11.34 -10.70 -10.97
CA GLU A 58 -9.91 -11.02 -10.99
C GLU A 58 -9.36 -11.17 -9.56
N ASP A 59 -8.38 -12.06 -9.37
CA ASP A 59 -7.71 -12.22 -8.09
C ASP A 59 -6.65 -11.11 -7.91
N PRO A 60 -6.77 -10.25 -6.87
CA PRO A 60 -5.80 -9.18 -6.66
C PRO A 60 -4.45 -9.73 -6.18
N ALA A 61 -3.36 -9.11 -6.63
CA ALA A 61 -1.99 -9.42 -6.28
C ALA A 61 -1.32 -8.20 -5.62
N ILE A 62 -1.85 -7.81 -4.47
CA ILE A 62 -1.36 -6.68 -3.67
C ILE A 62 0.01 -7.01 -3.08
N VAL A 63 1.00 -6.15 -3.36
CA VAL A 63 2.40 -6.33 -2.98
C VAL A 63 2.97 -5.22 -2.11
N ALA A 64 2.31 -4.07 -2.07
CA ALA A 64 2.65 -2.93 -1.21
C ALA A 64 1.40 -2.08 -0.98
N ALA A 65 1.36 -1.30 0.09
CA ALA A 65 0.28 -0.37 0.37
C ALA A 65 0.72 0.72 1.34
N ALA A 66 0.04 1.86 1.29
CA ALA A 66 0.28 2.99 2.16
C ALA A 66 -1.01 3.80 2.42
N TYR A 67 -1.08 4.46 3.58
CA TYR A 67 -2.15 5.40 3.93
C TYR A 67 -1.77 6.84 3.55
N ILE A 68 -2.73 7.58 2.98
CA ILE A 68 -2.68 9.05 2.97
C ILE A 68 -2.97 9.61 4.36
N ASN A 69 -2.58 10.86 4.57
CA ASN A 69 -2.81 11.64 5.79
C ASN A 69 -2.07 11.06 7.02
N SER A 70 -0.90 10.48 6.81
CA SER A 70 -0.10 9.79 7.82
C SER A 70 0.71 10.73 8.73
N TYR A 71 0.12 11.85 9.15
CA TYR A 71 0.73 12.85 10.05
C TYR A 71 -0.17 13.15 11.26
N GLY A 72 0.37 13.01 12.47
CA GLY A 72 -0.35 13.31 13.71
C GLY A 72 -1.59 12.43 13.91
N GLN A 73 -2.74 13.07 14.20
CA GLN A 73 -4.05 12.40 14.29
C GLN A 73 -5.01 13.07 13.29
N PRO A 74 -5.07 12.59 12.04
CA PRO A 74 -5.88 13.23 11.00
C PRO A 74 -7.38 12.97 11.20
N GLU A 75 -8.22 13.78 10.56
CA GLU A 75 -9.68 13.57 10.55
C GLU A 75 -10.09 12.34 9.72
N SER A 76 -9.31 12.02 8.69
CA SER A 76 -9.55 10.89 7.80
C SER A 76 -8.25 10.39 7.16
N THR A 77 -8.28 9.13 6.75
CA THR A 77 -7.21 8.43 6.02
C THR A 77 -7.84 7.61 4.91
N ALA A 78 -7.11 7.35 3.83
CA ALA A 78 -7.48 6.36 2.82
C ALA A 78 -6.27 5.49 2.50
N MET A 79 -6.50 4.24 2.13
CA MET A 79 -5.46 3.27 1.84
C MET A 79 -5.34 3.06 0.33
N TYR A 80 -4.11 3.09 -0.15
CA TYR A 80 -3.77 2.82 -1.54
C TYR A 80 -2.80 1.65 -1.60
N ASP A 81 -3.02 0.77 -2.56
CA ASP A 81 -2.27 -0.45 -2.77
C ASP A 81 -1.60 -0.44 -4.13
N ILE A 82 -0.60 -1.31 -4.29
CA ILE A 82 0.04 -1.64 -5.55
C ILE A 82 -0.30 -3.08 -5.92
N ASP A 83 -0.94 -3.26 -7.06
CA ASP A 83 -1.18 -4.57 -7.65
C ASP A 83 -0.08 -4.91 -8.67
N SER A 84 0.61 -6.02 -8.45
CA SER A 84 1.73 -6.45 -9.29
C SER A 84 1.32 -7.18 -10.58
N THR A 85 0.10 -7.73 -10.64
CA THR A 85 -0.41 -8.44 -11.82
C THR A 85 -0.81 -7.45 -12.90
N ILE A 86 -1.58 -6.42 -12.51
CA ILE A 86 -2.07 -5.41 -13.46
C ILE A 86 -1.20 -4.15 -13.51
N VAL A 87 -0.21 -4.05 -12.61
CA VAL A 87 0.78 -2.97 -12.52
C VAL A 87 0.08 -1.62 -12.36
N ALA A 88 -0.70 -1.50 -11.29
CA ALA A 88 -1.63 -0.40 -11.07
C ALA A 88 -1.69 0.06 -9.60
N VAL A 89 -2.08 1.31 -9.42
CA VAL A 89 -2.54 1.84 -8.13
C VAL A 89 -3.99 1.42 -7.93
N ILE A 90 -4.27 0.88 -6.75
CA ILE A 90 -5.60 0.47 -6.30
C ILE A 90 -5.95 1.29 -5.07
N GLN A 91 -7.22 1.65 -4.89
CA GLN A 91 -7.72 2.17 -3.63
C GLN A 91 -8.47 1.06 -2.89
N GLN A 92 -8.18 0.85 -1.61
CA GLN A 92 -9.07 0.06 -0.75
C GLN A 92 -10.24 0.95 -0.32
N THR A 93 -11.36 0.87 -1.03
CA THR A 93 -12.54 1.71 -0.78
C THR A 93 -13.27 1.31 0.51
N SER A 94 -13.18 0.05 0.90
CA SER A 94 -13.57 -0.44 2.23
C SER A 94 -12.49 -1.38 2.79
N PRO A 95 -11.48 -0.85 3.51
CA PRO A 95 -10.36 -1.66 4.01
C PRO A 95 -10.77 -2.80 4.96
N ASN A 96 -11.86 -2.62 5.72
CA ASN A 96 -12.34 -3.65 6.65
C ASN A 96 -13.15 -4.76 5.96
N ASP A 97 -13.75 -4.45 4.81
CA ASP A 97 -14.46 -5.44 3.99
C ASP A 97 -13.54 -6.05 2.91
N GLY A 98 -12.37 -5.44 2.67
CA GLY A 98 -11.41 -5.86 1.64
C GLY A 98 -11.77 -5.37 0.23
N THR A 99 -12.61 -4.35 0.10
CA THR A 99 -13.09 -3.89 -1.21
C THR A 99 -12.07 -3.01 -1.91
N LEU A 100 -11.80 -3.32 -3.19
CA LEU A 100 -10.80 -2.68 -4.04
C LEU A 100 -11.42 -1.99 -5.25
N ALA A 101 -10.91 -0.81 -5.60
CA ALA A 101 -11.20 -0.13 -6.87
C ALA A 101 -9.89 0.29 -7.55
N ALA A 102 -9.74 -0.03 -8.83
CA ALA A 102 -8.57 0.36 -9.60
C ALA A 102 -8.58 1.86 -9.88
N VAL A 103 -7.48 2.54 -9.55
CA VAL A 103 -7.27 3.96 -9.86
C VAL A 103 -6.73 4.11 -11.28
N GLY A 104 -5.64 3.41 -11.58
CA GLY A 104 -5.01 3.47 -12.88
C GLY A 104 -3.65 2.78 -12.92
N LYS A 105 -3.15 2.56 -14.14
CA LYS A 105 -1.87 1.87 -14.36
C LYS A 105 -0.69 2.78 -14.03
N LEU A 106 0.34 2.19 -13.44
CA LEU A 106 1.61 2.87 -13.13
C LEU A 106 2.35 3.32 -14.39
N GLY A 107 2.18 2.62 -15.52
CA GLY A 107 2.87 2.94 -16.77
C GLY A 107 4.34 2.50 -16.80
N ILE A 108 4.76 1.63 -15.87
CA ILE A 108 6.10 1.05 -15.83
C ILE A 108 6.22 -0.02 -16.93
N GLU A 109 7.19 0.15 -17.85
CA GLU A 109 7.39 -0.74 -18.99
C GLU A 109 7.98 -2.11 -18.58
N GLU A 110 8.89 -2.11 -17.61
CA GLU A 110 9.60 -3.30 -17.13
C GLU A 110 9.35 -3.53 -15.63
N PRO A 111 8.18 -4.08 -15.24
CA PRO A 111 7.87 -4.32 -13.83
C PRO A 111 8.83 -5.33 -13.19
N ALA A 112 9.56 -4.89 -12.17
CA ALA A 112 10.39 -5.76 -11.34
C ALA A 112 9.56 -6.72 -10.45
N SER A 113 10.24 -7.70 -9.85
CA SER A 113 9.64 -8.68 -8.93
C SER A 113 9.34 -8.13 -7.54
N ASN A 114 9.92 -6.99 -7.17
CA ASN A 114 9.76 -6.39 -5.85
C ASN A 114 9.29 -4.94 -5.99
N TYR A 115 8.35 -4.58 -5.12
CA TYR A 115 7.79 -3.25 -4.99
C TYR A 115 7.90 -2.83 -3.53
N ALA A 116 8.06 -1.53 -3.30
CA ALA A 116 7.90 -0.90 -2.00
C ALA A 116 7.20 0.43 -2.21
N PHE A 117 6.24 0.78 -1.35
CA PHE A 117 5.37 1.91 -1.57
C PHE A 117 5.17 2.65 -0.25
N ASP A 118 5.25 3.98 -0.30
CA ASP A 118 5.00 4.84 0.84
C ASP A 118 4.33 6.13 0.40
N ILE A 119 3.53 6.71 1.28
CA ILE A 119 2.89 8.01 1.08
C ILE A 119 3.31 8.92 2.23
N ALA A 120 4.22 9.83 1.91
CA ALA A 120 4.66 10.84 2.85
C ALA A 120 3.58 11.91 3.01
N THR A 121 3.25 12.28 4.24
CA THR A 121 2.33 13.39 4.55
C THR A 121 3.07 14.48 5.31
N ASP A 122 2.97 15.72 4.85
CA ASP A 122 3.51 16.89 5.57
C ASP A 122 2.56 17.41 6.68
N ALA A 123 3.00 18.42 7.42
CA ALA A 123 2.21 18.99 8.53
C ALA A 123 0.95 19.74 8.04
N GLU A 124 0.92 20.14 6.77
CA GLU A 124 -0.20 20.77 6.08
C GLU A 124 -1.16 19.76 5.43
N MET A 125 -0.93 18.46 5.64
CA MET A 125 -1.72 17.34 5.10
C MET A 125 -1.62 17.18 3.57
N ASN A 126 -0.52 17.63 2.96
CA ASN A 126 -0.22 17.30 1.57
C ASN A 126 0.40 15.89 1.51
N ASN A 127 -0.06 15.09 0.55
CA ASN A 127 0.38 13.70 0.36
C ASN A 127 1.31 13.58 -0.85
N MET A 128 2.40 12.83 -0.69
CA MET A 128 3.38 12.55 -1.73
C MET A 128 3.61 11.04 -1.79
N ALA A 129 3.11 10.39 -2.84
CA ALA A 129 3.24 8.96 -3.03
C ALA A 129 4.53 8.61 -3.77
N TRP A 130 5.25 7.62 -3.26
CA TRP A 130 6.52 7.14 -3.77
C TRP A 130 6.50 5.63 -3.91
N LEU A 131 6.97 5.15 -5.05
CA LEU A 131 7.07 3.73 -5.36
C LEU A 131 8.50 3.39 -5.72
N VAL A 132 9.04 2.32 -5.14
CA VAL A 132 10.22 1.65 -5.65
C VAL A 132 9.79 0.42 -6.42
N ASN A 133 10.24 0.31 -7.66
CA ASN A 133 10.14 -0.92 -8.46
C ASN A 133 11.56 -1.43 -8.73
N GLY A 134 11.93 -2.57 -8.14
CA GLY A 134 13.30 -3.06 -8.16
C GLY A 134 14.22 -2.16 -7.32
N THR A 135 14.96 -1.28 -8.01
CA THR A 135 15.80 -0.23 -7.40
C THR A 135 15.47 1.16 -7.95
N THR A 136 14.49 1.27 -8.85
CA THR A 136 14.10 2.56 -9.43
C THR A 136 12.99 3.18 -8.58
N LEU A 137 13.19 4.43 -8.20
CA LEU A 137 12.24 5.26 -7.47
C LEU A 137 11.36 6.04 -8.46
N TYR A 138 10.06 6.03 -8.19
CA TYR A 138 9.03 6.73 -8.94
C TYR A 138 8.20 7.60 -8.00
N GLN A 139 7.80 8.77 -8.49
CA GLN A 139 6.70 9.53 -7.90
C GLN A 139 5.38 9.05 -8.50
N VAL A 140 4.38 8.80 -7.66
CA VAL A 140 3.08 8.27 -8.10
C VAL A 140 2.00 9.34 -7.93
N ASP A 141 1.17 9.50 -8.96
CA ASP A 141 -0.04 10.31 -8.91
C ASP A 141 -1.22 9.42 -8.46
N LEU A 142 -1.79 9.70 -7.29
CA LEU A 142 -2.88 8.90 -6.70
C LEU A 142 -4.26 9.14 -7.32
N GLU A 143 -4.41 10.14 -8.20
CA GLU A 143 -5.67 10.42 -8.89
C GLU A 143 -5.75 9.66 -10.22
N SER A 144 -4.63 9.58 -10.94
CA SER A 144 -4.52 8.94 -12.25
C SER A 144 -3.88 7.55 -12.20
N GLY A 145 -3.15 7.24 -11.13
CA GLY A 145 -2.36 6.03 -10.96
C GLY A 145 -1.03 6.03 -11.71
N SER A 146 -0.67 7.09 -12.45
CA SER A 146 0.57 7.11 -13.24
C SER A 146 1.81 7.31 -12.38
N ALA A 147 2.91 6.67 -12.76
CA ALA A 147 4.21 6.82 -12.11
C ALA A 147 5.22 7.53 -13.01
N GLU A 148 5.95 8.51 -12.47
CA GLU A 148 7.04 9.21 -13.14
C GLU A 148 8.38 8.83 -12.47
N GLU A 149 9.37 8.45 -13.28
CA GLU A 149 10.69 8.06 -12.77
C GLU A 149 11.40 9.26 -12.13
N ALA A 150 11.85 9.09 -10.89
CA ALA A 150 12.60 10.09 -10.15
C ALA A 150 14.10 9.77 -10.06
N GLY A 151 14.49 8.51 -10.21
CA GLY A 151 15.88 8.08 -10.29
C GLY A 151 16.11 6.66 -9.74
N THR A 152 17.38 6.24 -9.71
CA THR A 152 17.77 4.92 -9.18
C THR A 152 18.32 5.04 -7.76
N ILE A 153 17.91 4.12 -6.89
CA ILE A 153 18.45 3.96 -5.54
C ILE A 153 19.78 3.20 -5.63
N GLU A 154 20.85 3.82 -5.16
CA GLU A 154 22.18 3.24 -5.10
C GLU A 154 22.55 2.77 -3.68
N GLY A 155 23.55 1.89 -3.57
CA GLY A 155 24.10 1.45 -2.28
C GLY A 155 23.26 0.40 -1.54
N VAL A 156 22.31 -0.24 -2.23
CA VAL A 156 21.53 -1.37 -1.73
C VAL A 156 22.01 -2.67 -2.36
N ASP A 157 22.39 -3.65 -1.54
CA ASP A 157 22.92 -4.95 -2.00
C ASP A 157 21.85 -6.06 -2.07
N GLY A 158 20.56 -5.69 -2.11
CA GLY A 158 19.44 -6.65 -2.17
C GLY A 158 18.12 -6.01 -2.59
N ASP A 159 17.05 -6.81 -2.61
CA ASP A 159 15.72 -6.36 -3.00
C ASP A 159 15.19 -5.32 -1.99
N VAL A 160 14.74 -4.18 -2.50
CA VAL A 160 13.97 -3.22 -1.71
C VAL A 160 12.57 -3.79 -1.49
N ARG A 161 12.24 -4.07 -0.23
CA ARG A 161 10.96 -4.67 0.19
C ARG A 161 10.01 -3.66 0.81
N ASP A 162 10.57 -2.60 1.39
CA ASP A 162 9.83 -1.56 2.07
C ASP A 162 10.64 -0.25 2.04
N ILE A 163 9.96 0.88 2.13
CA ILE A 163 10.56 2.21 2.16
C ILE A 163 9.80 3.11 3.14
N THR A 164 10.48 4.13 3.63
CA THR A 164 9.83 5.25 4.28
C THR A 164 10.45 6.54 3.75
N ILE A 165 9.59 7.49 3.41
CA ILE A 165 9.96 8.79 2.89
C ILE A 165 9.77 9.80 4.01
N MET A 166 10.89 10.38 4.44
CA MET A 166 10.87 11.49 5.36
C MET A 166 10.69 12.79 4.56
N PRO A 167 9.59 13.54 4.75
CA PRO A 167 9.44 14.85 4.14
C PRO A 167 10.60 15.76 4.52
N ALA A 168 10.99 16.67 3.62
CA ALA A 168 11.96 17.70 3.96
C ALA A 168 11.39 18.59 5.09
N MET A 169 12.19 18.83 6.12
CA MET A 169 11.86 19.72 7.24
C MET A 169 11.87 21.19 6.84
#